data_AF-A0A5Q5CMF9-F1
#
_entry.id   AF-A0A5Q5CMF9-F1
#
_cell.length_a   1.000
_cell.length_b   1.000
_cell.length_c   1.000
_cell.angle_alpha   90.00
_cell.angle_beta   90.00
_cell.angle_gamma   90.00
#
_symmetry.space_group_name_H-M   'P 1'
#
loop_
_entity.id
_entity.type
_entity.pdbx_description
1 polymer ?
#
loop_
_entity_poly.entity_id
_entity_poly.type
_entity_poly.pdbx_seq_one_letter_code
_entity_poly.pdbx_strand_id
1 'polypeptide(L)'
;MTGPGETPHLPATNPLATTAPPPHHRRRARRWAPRGALAFLALSVVLVVVFVVARPDWFDGENGESVPPELLFATTLADLGHRDGIRLSDDNTTSATVTTAVPVDSRLEDARLVLGGRTQAATSGVTFLRVLADGEAVYVTELRSGDNDLAADIPLPATVTDDGSVTVQIRLTGSLDQRWCNPDHEIGALVMLDPEATRIRGRLDQRLRTVRDVARGLDNVVTLVLSATRNDREWYETAAELGVALRHTGRQVRYVDGVSENPGEGTRILLGPPGSLEEAGWTPVDDQAGAVRVGYLDDTSVLAVTEAGGPPAEALDSLLTTDVVTTADSAANAPRRDEREPVGGDAVPLAALGLDTSAQQLTDSRNWRLRYSTADLPGGRVPSEVRLDLQVPVVAADAPWLVQVRLNGQLLDSVRLPADLDAHSVTARIPEGIEALRNELIVTVLRERVTGGCAVRPTVYQAQLLPTSTLLLGGRGVGLAAVPSDLAPGFEIHLPASSVDDPEVSLAALVPTLAEFTGVGDRAPFVWDGAPGVRPFLLFGDAPAGVDVPVRVVGGRLVGAGFDLQAFRDGLVVQRAAAGPTPGVVVTPVGRPPDVLPGYGRESARLVTGDGVGVAVDDAGRLDGPLPVRDP
;
A
#
# COMPACT_ATOMS: atom_id res chain seq x y z
N MET A 1 -40.70 63.48 17.68
CA MET A 1 -40.23 64.65 16.90
C MET A 1 -40.24 64.22 15.44
N THR A 2 -41.40 64.35 14.80
CA THR A 2 -41.75 65.41 13.81
C THR A 2 -41.20 65.11 12.42
N GLY A 3 -42.11 64.72 11.50
CA GLY A 3 -41.90 64.58 10.04
C GLY A 3 -41.69 65.95 9.36
N PRO A 4 -42.02 66.17 8.06
CA PRO A 4 -43.14 65.58 7.27
C PRO A 4 -42.75 65.16 5.82
N GLY A 5 -43.59 64.43 5.07
CA GLY A 5 -44.58 64.94 4.08
C GLY A 5 -44.05 64.66 2.66
N GLU A 6 -44.77 64.07 1.69
CA GLU A 6 -45.93 64.65 1.00
C GLU A 6 -46.54 63.62 -0.01
N THR A 7 -47.85 63.38 0.10
CA THR A 7 -48.80 62.97 -0.98
C THR A 7 -49.50 64.27 -1.49
N PRO A 8 -50.44 64.36 -2.50
CA PRO A 8 -51.37 63.34 -3.06
C PRO A 8 -51.85 63.54 -4.54
N HIS A 9 -52.71 62.62 -5.05
CA HIS A 9 -54.06 62.89 -5.63
C HIS A 9 -54.54 61.97 -6.80
N LEU A 10 -55.72 61.38 -6.56
CA LEU A 10 -56.67 60.66 -7.44
C LEU A 10 -57.37 61.61 -8.45
N PRO A 11 -58.08 61.14 -9.52
CA PRO A 11 -59.48 60.69 -9.37
C PRO A 11 -60.00 59.60 -10.34
N ALA A 12 -61.11 58.99 -9.92
CA ALA A 12 -61.99 58.10 -10.68
C ALA A 12 -62.77 58.84 -11.77
N THR A 13 -63.28 58.11 -12.79
CA THR A 13 -64.63 58.29 -13.36
C THR A 13 -64.93 57.26 -14.47
N ASN A 14 -66.08 56.61 -14.35
CA ASN A 14 -66.89 55.96 -15.40
C ASN A 14 -68.10 56.89 -15.58
N PRO A 15 -68.68 57.15 -16.78
CA PRO A 15 -69.78 56.29 -17.28
C PRO A 15 -70.15 56.33 -18.80
N LEU A 16 -70.94 55.31 -19.23
CA LEU A 16 -72.10 55.27 -20.16
C LEU A 16 -72.06 55.85 -21.60
N ALA A 17 -72.25 54.99 -22.63
CA ALA A 17 -73.37 55.00 -23.63
C ALA A 17 -73.09 54.00 -24.79
N THR A 18 -73.83 52.90 -25.03
CA THR A 18 -75.15 52.70 -25.68
C THR A 18 -75.08 52.34 -27.20
N THR A 19 -75.60 51.13 -27.54
CA THR A 19 -76.21 50.60 -28.80
C THR A 19 -75.39 50.14 -30.04
N ALA A 20 -75.09 48.83 -30.09
CA ALA A 20 -75.42 47.71 -31.05
C ALA A 20 -75.71 47.95 -32.57
N PRO A 21 -75.64 46.93 -33.51
CA PRO A 21 -75.77 45.45 -33.37
C PRO A 21 -74.84 44.57 -34.32
N PRO A 22 -75.18 43.33 -34.77
CA PRO A 22 -74.86 41.98 -34.23
C PRO A 22 -74.11 41.05 -35.25
N PRO A 23 -74.07 39.68 -35.20
CA PRO A 23 -73.98 38.70 -34.10
C PRO A 23 -72.82 37.65 -34.26
N HIS A 24 -72.70 36.76 -33.25
CA HIS A 24 -72.26 35.35 -33.29
C HIS A 24 -70.80 34.88 -32.98
N HIS A 25 -70.80 33.93 -32.01
CA HIS A 25 -69.96 32.75 -31.80
C HIS A 25 -68.90 32.79 -30.67
N ARG A 26 -69.27 32.15 -29.55
CA ARG A 26 -68.36 31.67 -28.51
C ARG A 26 -67.43 30.59 -29.08
N ARG A 27 -66.12 30.85 -29.17
CA ARG A 27 -65.10 29.79 -29.26
C ARG A 27 -64.45 29.59 -27.89
N ARG A 28 -64.70 28.42 -27.29
CA ARG A 28 -63.89 27.85 -26.20
C ARG A 28 -62.49 27.53 -26.76
N ALA A 29 -61.46 28.22 -26.30
CA ALA A 29 -60.08 27.82 -26.54
C ALA A 29 -59.72 26.66 -25.60
N ARG A 30 -59.77 25.42 -26.11
CA ARG A 30 -59.13 24.25 -25.51
C ARG A 30 -57.61 24.46 -25.55
N ARG A 31 -56.96 24.58 -24.39
CA ARG A 31 -55.49 24.46 -24.29
C ARG A 31 -55.12 23.00 -24.50
N TRP A 32 -54.64 22.71 -25.71
CA TRP A 32 -54.00 21.46 -26.06
C TRP A 32 -52.53 21.57 -25.59
N ALA A 33 -52.18 20.92 -24.48
CA ALA A 33 -50.78 20.68 -24.17
C ALA A 33 -50.33 19.51 -25.06
N PRO A 34 -49.39 19.72 -26.00
CA PRO A 34 -48.91 18.64 -26.85
C PRO A 34 -48.21 17.60 -25.96
N ARG A 35 -48.55 16.32 -26.14
CA ARG A 35 -48.02 15.19 -25.36
C ARG A 35 -46.48 15.13 -25.33
N GLY A 36 -45.79 15.78 -26.27
CA GLY A 36 -44.33 15.90 -26.28
C GLY A 36 -43.75 16.77 -25.15
N ALA A 37 -44.47 17.79 -24.67
CA ALA A 37 -43.95 18.69 -23.62
C ALA A 37 -43.91 18.02 -22.25
N LEU A 38 -44.86 17.13 -21.95
CA LEU A 38 -44.89 16.35 -20.72
C LEU A 38 -43.81 15.25 -20.71
N ALA A 39 -43.52 14.65 -21.87
CA ALA A 39 -42.45 13.66 -22.00
C ALA A 39 -41.06 14.29 -21.81
N PHE A 40 -40.83 15.48 -22.37
CA PHE A 40 -39.59 16.23 -22.16
C PHE A 40 -39.41 16.62 -20.69
N LEU A 41 -40.45 17.11 -20.04
CA LEU A 41 -40.37 17.52 -18.63
C LEU A 41 -40.11 16.32 -17.72
N ALA A 42 -40.74 15.17 -17.99
CA ALA A 42 -40.46 13.93 -17.27
C ALA A 42 -39.01 13.45 -17.48
N LEU A 43 -38.50 13.49 -18.72
CA LEU A 43 -37.11 13.15 -19.02
C LEU A 43 -36.14 14.09 -18.30
N SER A 44 -36.39 15.40 -18.33
CA SER A 44 -35.56 16.40 -17.65
C SER A 44 -35.55 16.21 -16.13
N VAL A 45 -36.69 15.89 -15.51
CA VAL A 45 -36.77 15.61 -14.08
C VAL A 45 -36.01 14.33 -13.73
N VAL A 46 -36.11 13.27 -14.54
CA VAL A 46 -35.32 12.05 -14.35
C VAL A 46 -33.83 12.34 -14.48
N LEU A 47 -33.41 13.14 -15.47
CA LEU A 47 -32.01 13.50 -15.68
C LEU A 47 -31.46 14.34 -14.52
N VAL A 48 -32.24 15.28 -14.00
CA VAL A 48 -31.89 16.06 -12.80
C VAL A 48 -31.84 15.19 -11.56
N VAL A 49 -32.76 14.24 -11.38
CA VAL A 49 -32.74 13.30 -10.25
C VAL A 49 -31.53 12.37 -10.33
N VAL A 50 -31.19 11.86 -11.53
CA VAL A 50 -29.95 11.09 -11.73
C VAL A 50 -28.73 11.96 -11.41
N PHE A 51 -28.69 13.22 -11.83
CA PHE A 51 -27.57 14.13 -11.56
C PHE A 51 -27.43 14.48 -10.06
N VAL A 52 -28.55 14.66 -9.36
CA VAL A 52 -28.57 15.01 -7.92
C VAL A 52 -28.30 13.79 -7.03
N VAL A 53 -28.74 12.60 -7.43
CA VAL A 53 -28.58 11.36 -6.66
C VAL A 53 -27.24 10.68 -6.94
N ALA A 54 -26.70 10.77 -8.16
CA ALA A 54 -25.44 10.12 -8.52
C ALA A 54 -24.18 10.95 -8.25
N ARG A 55 -24.29 12.27 -7.96
CA ARG A 55 -23.20 13.24 -7.73
C ARG A 55 -21.84 12.81 -8.30
N PRO A 56 -21.64 12.88 -9.62
CA PRO A 56 -20.33 12.62 -10.19
C PRO A 56 -19.41 13.82 -9.89
N ASP A 57 -18.24 13.58 -9.30
CA ASP A 57 -17.20 14.60 -9.01
C ASP A 57 -16.49 15.15 -10.26
N TRP A 58 -17.19 15.17 -11.40
CA TRP A 58 -16.65 15.56 -12.69
C TRP A 58 -16.82 17.08 -12.87
N PHE A 59 -15.79 17.82 -12.44
CA PHE A 59 -15.42 19.20 -12.82
C PHE A 59 -15.96 20.38 -11.99
N ASP A 60 -15.10 20.88 -11.09
CA ASP A 60 -14.89 22.33 -10.91
C ASP A 60 -13.44 22.65 -11.35
N GLY A 61 -13.26 22.86 -12.66
CA GLY A 61 -12.16 23.69 -13.15
C GLY A 61 -12.62 25.15 -13.12
N GLU A 62 -11.73 26.10 -12.85
CA GLU A 62 -12.08 27.52 -12.68
C GLU A 62 -12.82 28.16 -13.89
N ASN A 63 -12.95 27.47 -15.03
CA ASN A 63 -13.63 27.94 -16.24
C ASN A 63 -14.63 26.96 -16.89
N GLY A 64 -14.99 25.83 -16.27
CA GLY A 64 -16.00 24.90 -16.84
C GLY A 64 -15.60 24.14 -18.12
N GLU A 65 -14.31 24.07 -18.44
CA GLU A 65 -13.76 23.18 -19.48
C GLU A 65 -13.58 21.77 -18.88
N SER A 66 -14.23 20.75 -19.45
CA SER A 66 -14.04 19.36 -19.04
C SER A 66 -12.66 18.87 -19.48
N VAL A 67 -11.78 18.56 -18.54
CA VAL A 67 -10.47 17.96 -18.84
C VAL A 67 -10.69 16.55 -19.40
N PRO A 68 -10.11 16.20 -20.58
CA PRO A 68 -10.20 14.85 -21.12
C PRO A 68 -9.68 13.80 -20.10
N PRO A 69 -10.34 12.64 -19.94
CA PRO A 69 -9.94 11.62 -18.97
C PRO A 69 -8.47 11.21 -19.05
N GLU A 70 -7.91 11.15 -20.25
CA GLU A 70 -6.50 10.81 -20.53
C GLU A 70 -5.48 11.84 -20.02
N LEU A 71 -5.92 13.05 -19.68
CA LEU A 71 -5.11 14.15 -19.16
C LEU A 71 -5.39 14.38 -17.66
N LEU A 72 -6.26 13.59 -17.05
CA LEU A 72 -6.48 13.63 -15.62
C LEU A 72 -5.40 12.84 -14.91
N PHE A 73 -4.73 13.49 -13.97
CA PHE A 73 -3.87 12.81 -13.01
C PHE A 73 -4.57 12.80 -11.66
N ALA A 74 -4.64 11.63 -11.04
CA ALA A 74 -5.08 11.48 -9.66
C ALA A 74 -4.38 10.28 -9.02
N THR A 75 -4.00 10.43 -7.76
CA THR A 75 -3.48 9.34 -6.93
C THR A 75 -4.07 9.48 -5.52
N THR A 76 -4.76 8.44 -5.07
CA THR A 76 -5.46 8.39 -3.79
C THR A 76 -4.58 7.79 -2.70
N LEU A 77 -5.00 7.93 -1.43
CA LEU A 77 -4.35 7.19 -0.35
C LEU A 77 -4.46 5.67 -0.54
N ALA A 78 -5.56 5.17 -1.11
CA ALA A 78 -5.72 3.76 -1.44
C ALA A 78 -4.68 3.29 -2.48
N ASP A 79 -4.45 4.09 -3.52
CA ASP A 79 -3.45 3.83 -4.56
C ASP A 79 -2.03 3.80 -3.97
N LEU A 80 -1.76 4.59 -2.93
CA LEU A 80 -0.48 4.58 -2.21
C LEU A 80 -0.37 3.46 -1.15
N GLY A 81 -1.40 2.62 -1.01
CA GLY A 81 -1.42 1.47 -0.10
C GLY A 81 -2.03 1.75 1.28
N HIS A 82 -2.56 2.95 1.53
CA HIS A 82 -3.25 3.32 2.76
C HIS A 82 -4.76 3.02 2.68
N ARG A 83 -5.12 1.77 2.37
CA ARG A 83 -6.51 1.34 2.10
C ARG A 83 -7.48 1.46 3.28
N ASP A 84 -6.96 1.44 4.51
CA ASP A 84 -7.77 1.66 5.72
C ASP A 84 -7.84 3.16 6.11
N GLY A 85 -7.28 4.04 5.28
CA GLY A 85 -7.09 5.45 5.57
C GLY A 85 -5.94 5.70 6.54
N ILE A 86 -5.83 6.95 7.01
CA ILE A 86 -4.80 7.37 7.96
C ILE A 86 -5.48 7.93 9.21
N ARG A 87 -5.10 7.41 10.38
CA ARG A 87 -5.58 7.85 11.69
C ARG A 87 -4.53 8.68 12.42
N LEU A 88 -4.85 9.94 12.72
CA LEU A 88 -4.05 10.81 13.58
C LEU A 88 -4.74 11.02 14.93
N SER A 89 -4.08 10.69 16.03
CA SER A 89 -4.59 10.86 17.40
C SER A 89 -3.48 10.71 18.44
N ASP A 90 -3.75 11.11 19.68
CA ASP A 90 -2.81 11.01 20.80
C ASP A 90 -2.36 9.58 21.12
N ASP A 91 -3.28 8.63 20.99
CA ASP A 91 -3.05 7.19 21.24
C ASP A 91 -2.37 6.45 20.08
N ASN A 92 -2.12 7.14 18.96
CA ASN A 92 -1.48 6.57 17.77
C ASN A 92 -0.29 7.42 17.31
N THR A 93 -0.51 8.26 16.30
CA THR A 93 0.48 9.21 15.78
C THR A 93 -0.20 10.56 15.60
N THR A 94 0.50 11.64 15.92
CA THR A 94 0.01 13.00 15.71
C THR A 94 0.45 13.57 14.37
N SER A 95 1.23 12.82 13.60
CA SER A 95 1.61 13.18 12.23
C SER A 95 1.70 11.96 11.32
N ALA A 96 1.33 12.12 10.06
CA ALA A 96 1.62 11.16 8.99
C ALA A 96 2.30 11.88 7.84
N THR A 97 3.17 11.16 7.14
CA THR A 97 3.83 11.63 5.92
C THR A 97 3.49 10.65 4.82
N VAL A 98 3.09 11.17 3.67
CA VAL A 98 2.76 10.42 2.46
C VAL A 98 3.56 11.01 1.30
N THR A 99 4.22 10.18 0.53
CA THR A 99 4.97 10.61 -0.66
C THR A 99 4.36 9.95 -1.87
N THR A 100 4.11 10.74 -2.92
CA THR A 100 3.70 10.23 -4.24
C THR A 100 4.69 10.65 -5.30
N ALA A 101 4.86 9.82 -6.32
CA ALA A 101 5.49 10.28 -7.55
C ALA A 101 4.54 11.19 -8.33
N VAL A 102 5.11 12.13 -9.07
CA VAL A 102 4.40 13.00 -10.01
C VAL A 102 5.12 12.88 -11.37
N PRO A 103 4.38 12.83 -12.50
CA PRO A 103 4.98 12.81 -13.83
C PRO A 103 5.90 14.01 -14.07
N VAL A 104 7.06 13.73 -14.69
CA VAL A 104 8.10 14.72 -14.99
C VAL A 104 8.05 15.12 -16.46
N ASP A 105 7.89 14.13 -17.35
CA ASP A 105 7.94 14.37 -18.79
C ASP A 105 6.58 14.83 -19.34
N SER A 106 5.50 14.48 -18.65
CA SER A 106 4.11 14.89 -18.90
C SER A 106 3.67 15.80 -17.75
N ARG A 107 3.97 17.09 -17.85
CA ARG A 107 3.93 18.03 -16.72
C ARG A 107 2.55 18.08 -16.06
N LEU A 108 2.56 18.04 -14.74
CA LEU A 108 1.34 18.22 -13.94
C LEU A 108 1.07 19.71 -13.70
N GLU A 109 -0.02 20.20 -14.27
CA GLU A 109 -0.53 21.56 -14.09
C GLU A 109 -1.70 21.56 -13.09
N ASP A 110 -1.90 22.71 -12.42
CA ASP A 110 -3.02 22.93 -11.49
C ASP A 110 -3.11 21.88 -10.36
N ALA A 111 -1.94 21.44 -9.86
CA ALA A 111 -1.83 20.41 -8.83
C ALA A 111 -2.53 20.82 -7.52
N ARG A 112 -3.35 19.91 -6.98
CA ARG A 112 -4.13 20.11 -5.76
C ARG A 112 -4.09 18.88 -4.87
N LEU A 113 -3.97 19.10 -3.58
CA LEU A 113 -4.21 18.10 -2.55
C LEU A 113 -5.66 18.22 -2.07
N VAL A 114 -6.45 17.20 -2.31
CA VAL A 114 -7.80 17.05 -1.75
C VAL A 114 -7.69 16.23 -0.47
N LEU A 115 -8.14 16.79 0.66
CA LEU A 115 -8.29 16.06 1.92
C LEU A 115 -9.76 15.73 2.14
N GLY A 116 -10.06 14.43 2.30
CA GLY A 116 -11.39 13.93 2.63
C GLY A 116 -11.36 13.08 3.88
N GLY A 117 -12.39 13.15 4.72
CA GLY A 117 -12.49 12.29 5.90
C GLY A 117 -13.32 12.89 7.03
N ARG A 118 -12.91 12.64 8.27
CA ARG A 118 -13.61 13.10 9.49
C ARG A 118 -12.62 13.54 10.57
N THR A 119 -13.07 14.50 11.38
CA THR A 119 -12.33 15.04 12.51
C THR A 119 -13.20 14.99 13.76
N GLN A 120 -12.59 14.76 14.91
CA GLN A 120 -13.19 14.89 16.22
C GLN A 120 -12.22 15.69 17.09
N ALA A 121 -12.67 16.79 17.66
CA ALA A 121 -11.85 17.57 18.60
C ALA A 121 -12.62 17.83 19.89
N ALA A 122 -11.92 17.81 21.03
CA ALA A 122 -12.53 18.10 22.31
C ALA A 122 -13.12 19.51 22.37
N THR A 123 -14.18 19.68 23.16
CA THR A 123 -14.83 20.98 23.38
C THR A 123 -14.02 21.93 24.26
N SER A 124 -13.02 21.42 24.97
CA SER A 124 -12.17 22.15 25.90
C SER A 124 -10.71 22.04 25.46
N GLY A 125 -10.32 22.81 24.45
CA GLY A 125 -8.99 22.82 23.88
C GLY A 125 -8.95 23.59 22.56
N VAL A 126 -7.76 23.76 22.00
CA VAL A 126 -7.57 24.29 20.64
C VAL A 126 -6.62 23.35 19.91
N THR A 127 -7.08 22.86 18.76
CA THR A 127 -6.32 21.93 17.92
C THR A 127 -6.33 22.41 16.49
N PHE A 128 -5.16 22.33 15.84
CA PHE A 128 -4.94 22.67 14.45
C PHE A 128 -4.53 21.45 13.66
N LEU A 129 -5.07 21.35 12.44
CA LEU A 129 -4.57 20.47 11.39
C LEU A 129 -3.66 21.30 10.48
N ARG A 130 -2.42 20.85 10.33
CA ARG A 130 -1.39 21.47 9.49
C ARG A 130 -1.00 20.50 8.39
N VAL A 131 -0.86 21.01 7.17
CA VAL A 131 -0.34 20.26 6.03
C VAL A 131 0.90 20.98 5.50
N LEU A 132 1.97 20.21 5.33
CA LEU A 132 3.21 20.66 4.74
C LEU A 132 3.45 19.86 3.46
N ALA A 133 3.75 20.54 2.36
CA ALA A 133 4.18 19.93 1.11
C ALA A 133 5.67 20.24 0.92
N ASP A 134 6.51 19.20 0.86
CA ASP A 134 7.99 19.29 0.84
C ASP A 134 8.57 20.24 1.89
N GLY A 135 7.94 20.26 3.07
CA GLY A 135 8.33 21.09 4.21
C GLY A 135 7.72 22.50 4.23
N GLU A 136 7.07 22.96 3.16
CA GLU A 136 6.35 24.23 3.10
C GLU A 136 4.91 24.07 3.62
N ALA A 137 4.48 24.92 4.56
CA ALA A 137 3.13 24.85 5.10
C ALA A 137 2.09 25.42 4.11
N VAL A 138 1.34 24.54 3.46
CA VAL A 138 0.33 24.89 2.43
C VAL A 138 -1.09 25.02 2.99
N TYR A 139 -1.36 24.45 4.17
CA TYR A 139 -2.68 24.51 4.81
C TYR A 139 -2.58 24.45 6.33
N VAL A 140 -3.32 25.33 7.00
CA VAL A 140 -3.47 25.33 8.46
C VAL A 140 -4.91 25.69 8.79
N THR A 141 -5.59 24.83 9.55
CA THR A 141 -6.96 25.09 9.98
C THR A 141 -7.15 24.71 11.44
N GLU A 142 -8.00 25.45 12.14
CA GLU A 142 -8.46 25.06 13.48
C GLU A 142 -9.57 24.01 13.34
N LEU A 143 -9.44 22.91 14.08
CA LEU A 143 -10.45 21.85 14.10
C LEU A 143 -11.65 22.29 14.92
N ARG A 144 -12.83 22.15 14.34
CA ARG A 144 -14.10 22.38 15.04
C ARG A 144 -14.29 21.32 16.13
N SER A 145 -14.79 21.72 17.28
CA SER A 145 -15.12 20.81 18.37
C SER A 145 -16.24 19.83 18.00
N GLY A 146 -16.23 18.64 18.58
CA GLY A 146 -17.15 17.55 18.25
C GLY A 146 -16.77 16.85 16.94
N ASP A 147 -17.68 16.02 16.43
CA ASP A 147 -17.50 15.29 15.18
C ASP A 147 -17.85 16.18 13.97
N ASN A 148 -16.94 16.26 13.00
CA ASN A 148 -17.08 17.09 11.81
C ASN A 148 -16.48 16.40 10.59
N ASP A 149 -17.09 16.60 9.42
CA ASP A 149 -16.50 16.18 8.14
C ASP A 149 -15.24 17.02 7.82
N LEU A 150 -14.24 16.37 7.25
CA LEU A 150 -13.06 16.97 6.65
C LEU A 150 -13.23 17.02 5.13
N ALA A 151 -13.25 18.23 4.58
CA ALA A 151 -13.20 18.46 3.15
C ALA A 151 -12.36 19.72 2.91
N ALA A 152 -11.20 19.56 2.27
CA ALA A 152 -10.34 20.67 1.88
C ALA A 152 -9.75 20.42 0.49
N ASP A 153 -9.75 21.44 -0.37
CA ASP A 153 -9.09 21.43 -1.68
C ASP A 153 -7.96 22.47 -1.64
N ILE A 154 -6.72 21.99 -1.60
CA ILE A 154 -5.54 22.79 -1.28
C ILE A 154 -4.67 22.90 -2.53
N PRO A 155 -4.46 24.09 -3.11
CA PRO A 155 -3.54 24.26 -4.23
C PRO A 155 -2.10 23.98 -3.78
N LEU A 156 -1.38 23.21 -4.58
CA LEU A 156 0.03 22.92 -4.36
C LEU A 156 0.89 23.90 -5.19
N PRO A 157 1.95 24.50 -4.62
CA PRO A 157 2.88 25.33 -5.40
C PRO A 157 3.55 24.50 -6.49
N ALA A 158 3.77 25.09 -7.68
CA ALA A 158 4.43 24.41 -8.80
C ALA A 158 5.83 23.89 -8.44
N THR A 159 6.55 24.61 -7.56
CA THR A 159 7.88 24.21 -7.06
C THR A 159 7.90 22.88 -6.32
N VAL A 160 6.77 22.44 -5.77
CA VAL A 160 6.62 21.16 -5.06
C VAL A 160 6.49 20.02 -6.08
N THR A 161 5.93 20.26 -7.26
CA THR A 161 5.73 19.23 -8.28
C THR A 161 6.90 19.06 -9.24
N ASP A 162 7.80 20.05 -9.34
CA ASP A 162 8.90 20.09 -10.30
C ASP A 162 9.93 18.96 -10.11
N ASP A 163 10.10 18.46 -8.89
CA ASP A 163 11.09 17.43 -8.55
C ASP A 163 10.62 15.99 -8.91
N GLY A 164 9.41 15.85 -9.46
CA GLY A 164 8.85 14.55 -9.86
C GLY A 164 8.39 13.67 -8.69
N SER A 165 8.31 14.23 -7.50
CA SER A 165 7.76 13.60 -6.29
C SER A 165 7.26 14.67 -5.33
N VAL A 166 6.15 14.41 -4.66
CA VAL A 166 5.54 15.32 -3.69
C VAL A 166 5.44 14.60 -2.35
N THR A 167 6.03 15.16 -1.30
CA THR A 167 5.90 14.66 0.08
C THR A 167 4.95 15.54 0.87
N VAL A 168 3.82 14.97 1.28
CA VAL A 168 2.80 15.64 2.08
C VAL A 168 2.89 15.15 3.53
N GLN A 169 3.17 16.05 4.46
CA GLN A 169 3.08 15.80 5.88
C GLN A 169 1.81 16.43 6.46
N ILE A 170 1.00 15.61 7.12
CA ILE A 170 -0.25 16.01 7.79
C ILE A 170 -0.02 15.88 9.29
N ARG A 171 -0.19 16.98 10.03
CA ARG A 171 0.17 17.07 11.45
C ARG A 171 -0.96 17.68 12.28
N LEU A 172 -1.25 17.05 13.40
CA LEU A 172 -2.05 17.60 14.48
C LEU A 172 -1.15 18.31 15.49
N THR A 173 -1.55 19.53 15.84
CA THR A 173 -0.91 20.31 16.90
C THR A 173 -1.99 20.95 17.75
N GLY A 174 -1.90 20.88 19.07
CA GLY A 174 -2.89 21.49 19.92
C GLY A 174 -2.62 21.24 21.39
N SER A 175 -3.59 21.63 22.21
CA SER A 175 -3.59 21.36 23.65
C SER A 175 -5.01 21.32 24.19
N LEU A 176 -5.31 20.34 25.04
CA LEU A 176 -6.50 20.34 25.88
C LEU A 176 -6.44 21.42 26.99
N ASP A 177 -7.60 21.90 27.42
CA ASP A 177 -7.77 22.80 28.56
C ASP A 177 -7.33 22.10 29.86
N GLN A 178 -6.36 22.69 30.56
CA GLN A 178 -5.62 22.06 31.67
C GLN A 178 -6.38 22.08 33.02
N ARG A 179 -7.72 21.97 33.02
CA ARG A 179 -8.48 21.98 34.28
C ARG A 179 -8.23 20.75 35.16
N TRP A 180 -7.76 19.65 34.58
CA TRP A 180 -7.32 18.44 35.29
C TRP A 180 -5.89 18.07 34.85
N CYS A 181 -5.02 17.72 35.82
CA CYS A 181 -3.65 17.29 35.54
C CYS A 181 -3.68 15.91 34.89
N ASN A 182 -3.58 15.84 33.56
CA ASN A 182 -3.25 14.59 32.90
C ASN A 182 -1.71 14.53 32.77
N PRO A 183 -1.03 13.46 33.24
CA PRO A 183 0.41 13.30 33.00
C PRO A 183 0.76 13.30 31.51
N ASP A 184 -0.16 12.85 30.66
CA ASP A 184 -0.01 12.82 29.21
C ASP A 184 -0.61 14.10 28.59
N HIS A 185 0.20 14.83 27.81
CA HIS A 185 -0.22 16.06 27.13
C HIS A 185 -1.04 15.71 25.89
N GLU A 186 -2.29 15.31 26.13
CA GLU A 186 -3.24 14.97 25.09
C GLU A 186 -3.68 16.22 24.29
N ILE A 187 -3.70 16.10 22.96
CA ILE A 187 -4.29 17.06 22.02
C ILE A 187 -5.82 16.98 22.08
N GLY A 188 -6.36 15.81 22.42
CA GLY A 188 -7.79 15.55 22.48
C GLY A 188 -8.47 15.64 21.13
N ALA A 189 -7.77 15.20 20.08
CA ALA A 189 -8.29 15.19 18.73
C ALA A 189 -7.98 13.89 17.98
N LEU A 190 -8.89 13.56 17.08
CA LEU A 190 -8.81 12.44 16.15
C LEU A 190 -9.07 12.97 14.74
N VAL A 191 -8.22 12.62 13.79
CA VAL A 191 -8.46 12.83 12.35
C VAL A 191 -8.34 11.49 11.65
N MET A 192 -9.38 11.13 10.90
CA MET A 192 -9.40 9.97 10.02
C MET A 192 -9.46 10.47 8.59
N LEU A 193 -8.40 10.25 7.83
CA LEU A 193 -8.36 10.53 6.39
C LEU A 193 -8.95 9.34 5.64
N ASP A 194 -9.85 9.64 4.72
CA ASP A 194 -10.50 8.64 3.87
C ASP A 194 -9.55 8.20 2.75
N PRO A 195 -9.44 6.87 2.49
CA PRO A 195 -8.50 6.32 1.53
C PRO A 195 -8.79 6.74 0.07
N GLU A 196 -10.05 6.93 -0.30
CA GLU A 196 -10.46 7.21 -1.68
C GLU A 196 -10.66 8.72 -1.92
N ALA A 197 -11.18 9.42 -0.91
CA ALA A 197 -11.47 10.84 -1.03
C ALA A 197 -10.21 11.72 -0.86
N THR A 198 -9.19 11.24 -0.14
CA THR A 198 -7.92 11.94 0.00
C THR A 198 -6.99 11.61 -1.15
N ARG A 199 -6.59 12.61 -1.93
CA ARG A 199 -5.85 12.41 -3.19
C ARG A 199 -5.07 13.64 -3.62
N ILE A 200 -4.00 13.42 -4.36
CA ILE A 200 -3.36 14.46 -5.17
C ILE A 200 -3.92 14.36 -6.57
N ARG A 201 -4.32 15.49 -7.16
CA ARG A 201 -4.89 15.56 -8.51
C ARG A 201 -4.36 16.76 -9.28
N GLY A 202 -4.44 16.70 -10.60
CA GLY A 202 -4.14 17.82 -11.48
C GLY A 202 -4.42 17.47 -12.93
N ARG A 203 -3.97 18.33 -13.84
CA ARG A 203 -4.12 18.16 -15.27
C ARG A 203 -2.75 17.97 -15.91
N LEU A 204 -2.59 16.90 -16.66
CA LEU A 204 -1.40 16.69 -17.48
C LEU A 204 -1.45 17.61 -18.71
N ASP A 205 -0.31 18.15 -19.11
CA ASP A 205 -0.17 18.89 -20.38
C ASP A 205 -0.30 17.97 -21.61
N GLN A 206 0.05 16.70 -21.46
CA GLN A 206 -0.06 15.64 -22.46
C GLN A 206 -0.26 14.27 -21.80
N ARG A 207 -0.69 13.26 -22.58
CA ARG A 207 -0.81 11.88 -22.10
C ARG A 207 0.57 11.34 -21.66
N LEU A 208 0.60 10.48 -20.65
CA LEU A 208 1.85 9.84 -20.21
C LEU A 208 2.46 9.01 -21.34
N ARG A 209 3.73 9.25 -21.64
CA ARG A 209 4.38 8.72 -22.85
C ARG A 209 5.79 8.15 -22.63
N THR A 210 6.34 8.30 -21.43
CA THR A 210 7.70 7.84 -21.09
C THR A 210 7.64 6.72 -20.05
N VAL A 211 8.60 5.80 -20.12
CA VAL A 211 8.66 4.70 -19.15
C VAL A 211 8.82 5.24 -17.73
N ARG A 212 9.59 6.32 -17.54
CA ARG A 212 9.75 7.02 -16.26
C ARG A 212 8.40 7.41 -15.65
N ASP A 213 7.58 8.15 -16.39
CA ASP A 213 6.30 8.68 -15.87
C ASP A 213 5.34 7.54 -15.49
N VAL A 214 5.18 6.55 -16.37
CA VAL A 214 4.24 5.45 -16.13
C VAL A 214 4.74 4.50 -15.03
N ALA A 215 6.04 4.17 -14.99
CA ALA A 215 6.60 3.28 -13.98
C ALA A 215 6.57 3.88 -12.57
N ARG A 216 6.78 5.19 -12.45
CA ARG A 216 6.70 5.91 -11.17
C ARG A 216 5.27 6.07 -10.67
N GLY A 217 4.30 6.17 -11.58
CA GLY A 217 2.88 6.33 -11.28
C GLY A 217 2.13 5.02 -11.01
N LEU A 218 2.81 3.88 -10.89
CA LEU A 218 2.15 2.59 -10.62
C LEU A 218 1.57 2.56 -9.20
N ASP A 219 0.30 2.18 -9.10
CA ASP A 219 -0.41 2.01 -7.84
C ASP A 219 0.18 0.87 -6.97
N ASN A 220 -0.25 0.82 -5.71
CA ASN A 220 0.05 -0.26 -4.78
C ASN A 220 -0.52 -1.60 -5.29
N VAL A 221 -1.58 -1.59 -6.09
CA VAL A 221 -2.10 -2.78 -6.76
C VAL A 221 -1.75 -2.74 -8.22
N VAL A 222 -1.06 -3.78 -8.69
CA VAL A 222 -0.66 -3.93 -10.07
C VAL A 222 -1.28 -5.20 -10.64
N THR A 223 -1.94 -5.06 -11.77
CA THR A 223 -2.51 -6.19 -12.52
C THR A 223 -1.61 -6.51 -13.70
N LEU A 224 -0.99 -7.69 -13.66
CA LEU A 224 -0.21 -8.26 -14.75
C LEU A 224 -1.14 -8.96 -15.74
N VAL A 225 -1.23 -8.43 -16.94
CA VAL A 225 -2.10 -8.94 -18.00
C VAL A 225 -1.27 -9.77 -18.98
N LEU A 226 -1.48 -11.08 -19.00
CA LEU A 226 -0.78 -11.99 -19.90
C LEU A 226 -1.49 -12.02 -21.25
N SER A 227 -0.90 -11.41 -22.27
CA SER A 227 -1.37 -11.35 -23.65
C SER A 227 -0.41 -12.10 -24.58
N ALA A 228 -0.09 -13.34 -24.22
CA ALA A 228 0.72 -14.27 -25.00
C ALA A 228 -0.13 -15.45 -25.47
N THR A 229 0.44 -16.32 -26.32
CA THR A 229 -0.23 -17.58 -26.64
C THR A 229 -0.44 -18.40 -25.38
N ARG A 230 -1.66 -18.93 -25.21
CA ARG A 230 -1.97 -19.84 -24.12
C ARG A 230 -0.95 -20.96 -24.07
N ASN A 231 -0.46 -21.29 -22.87
CA ASN A 231 0.57 -22.28 -22.59
C ASN A 231 2.02 -21.88 -22.91
N ASP A 232 2.31 -20.60 -23.12
CA ASP A 232 3.69 -20.12 -23.24
C ASP A 232 4.36 -20.06 -21.86
N ARG A 233 5.32 -20.96 -21.64
CA ARG A 233 6.07 -21.08 -20.38
C ARG A 233 6.99 -19.90 -20.15
N GLU A 234 7.57 -19.31 -21.18
CA GLU A 234 8.53 -18.21 -21.03
C GLU A 234 7.82 -16.96 -20.51
N TRP A 235 6.62 -16.67 -21.01
CA TRP A 235 5.77 -15.59 -20.50
C TRP A 235 5.22 -15.85 -19.10
N TYR A 236 4.96 -17.11 -18.76
CA TYR A 236 4.61 -17.49 -17.38
C TYR A 236 5.76 -17.18 -16.41
N GLU A 237 6.98 -17.56 -16.77
CA GLU A 237 8.18 -17.31 -15.98
C GLU A 237 8.42 -15.80 -15.81
N THR A 238 8.33 -15.03 -16.89
CA THR A 238 8.43 -13.55 -16.84
C THR A 238 7.37 -12.94 -15.92
N ALA A 239 6.11 -13.41 -15.98
CA ALA A 239 5.04 -12.94 -15.11
C ALA A 239 5.29 -13.29 -13.64
N ALA A 240 5.84 -14.46 -13.37
CA ALA A 240 6.21 -14.89 -12.02
C ALA A 240 7.35 -14.03 -11.45
N GLU A 241 8.43 -13.85 -12.21
CA GLU A 241 9.59 -13.06 -11.81
C GLU A 241 9.24 -11.59 -11.59
N LEU A 242 8.50 -10.97 -12.53
CA LEU A 242 8.03 -9.60 -12.36
C LEU A 242 7.08 -9.46 -11.16
N GLY A 243 6.22 -10.45 -10.95
CA GLY A 243 5.34 -10.48 -9.79
C GLY A 243 6.10 -10.52 -8.47
N VAL A 244 7.15 -11.35 -8.38
CA VAL A 244 8.03 -11.40 -7.19
C VAL A 244 8.70 -10.04 -6.97
N ALA A 245 9.28 -9.44 -8.02
CA ALA A 245 9.89 -8.12 -7.95
C ALA A 245 8.92 -7.02 -7.47
N LEU A 246 7.71 -6.98 -8.04
CA LEU A 246 6.66 -6.05 -7.61
C LEU A 246 6.29 -6.26 -6.13
N ARG A 247 6.16 -7.50 -5.67
CA ARG A 247 5.86 -7.77 -4.26
C ARG A 247 6.98 -7.34 -3.32
N HIS A 248 8.25 -7.45 -3.73
CA HIS A 248 9.37 -6.92 -2.96
C HIS A 248 9.34 -5.39 -2.81
N THR A 249 8.71 -4.68 -3.74
CA THR A 249 8.44 -3.24 -3.61
C THR A 249 7.21 -2.91 -2.74
N GLY A 250 6.60 -3.90 -2.09
CA GLY A 250 5.44 -3.71 -1.22
C GLY A 250 4.10 -3.63 -1.97
N ARG A 251 4.07 -3.97 -3.26
CA ARG A 251 2.86 -3.96 -4.08
C ARG A 251 2.08 -5.27 -3.99
N GLN A 252 0.78 -5.19 -4.16
CA GLN A 252 -0.09 -6.33 -4.41
C GLN A 252 -0.13 -6.60 -5.90
N VAL A 253 -0.04 -7.88 -6.28
CA VAL A 253 0.01 -8.28 -7.69
C VAL A 253 -1.19 -9.18 -7.97
N ARG A 254 -1.88 -8.87 -9.07
CA ARG A 254 -2.98 -9.67 -9.63
C ARG A 254 -2.60 -10.13 -11.03
N TYR A 255 -3.23 -11.19 -11.49
CA TYR A 255 -2.98 -11.79 -12.80
C TYR A 255 -4.30 -11.88 -13.57
N VAL A 256 -4.25 -11.57 -14.86
CA VAL A 256 -5.36 -11.73 -15.80
C VAL A 256 -4.83 -12.37 -17.08
N ASP A 257 -5.52 -13.40 -17.58
CA ASP A 257 -5.26 -14.05 -18.86
C ASP A 257 -6.02 -13.32 -19.97
N GLY A 258 -5.28 -12.64 -20.85
CA GLY A 258 -5.79 -11.81 -21.92
C GLY A 258 -6.26 -10.41 -21.48
N VAL A 259 -6.41 -9.50 -22.46
CA VAL A 259 -6.94 -8.17 -22.20
C VAL A 259 -8.46 -8.24 -22.00
N SER A 260 -8.92 -7.80 -20.83
CA SER A 260 -10.33 -7.72 -20.44
C SER A 260 -10.78 -6.27 -20.32
N GLU A 261 -12.05 -5.98 -20.65
CA GLU A 261 -12.69 -4.68 -20.40
C GLU A 261 -12.76 -4.32 -18.91
N ASN A 262 -12.73 -5.33 -18.03
CA ASN A 262 -12.70 -5.16 -16.58
C ASN A 262 -11.50 -5.91 -15.99
N PRO A 263 -10.29 -5.34 -16.03
CA PRO A 263 -9.08 -5.95 -15.50
C PRO A 263 -9.06 -6.05 -13.97
N GLY A 264 -10.03 -5.42 -13.29
CA GLY A 264 -10.04 -5.26 -11.84
C GLY A 264 -9.44 -3.92 -11.41
N GLU A 265 -9.12 -3.82 -10.12
CA GLU A 265 -8.51 -2.62 -9.52
C GLU A 265 -7.01 -2.51 -9.81
N GLY A 266 -6.50 -1.27 -9.79
CA GLY A 266 -5.07 -0.96 -9.85
C GLY A 266 -4.51 -0.75 -11.26
N THR A 267 -3.23 -0.42 -11.33
CA THR A 267 -2.56 -0.13 -12.60
C THR A 267 -2.24 -1.41 -13.38
N ARG A 268 -2.41 -1.39 -14.70
CA ARG A 268 -2.12 -2.53 -15.59
C ARG A 268 -0.67 -2.50 -16.10
N ILE A 269 -0.06 -3.68 -16.17
CA ILE A 269 1.15 -3.93 -16.95
C ILE A 269 0.86 -5.10 -17.89
N LEU A 270 1.07 -4.89 -19.19
CA LEU A 270 0.84 -5.91 -20.21
C LEU A 270 2.10 -6.76 -20.40
N LEU A 271 1.94 -8.05 -20.64
CA LEU A 271 3.00 -9.01 -20.87
C LEU A 271 2.69 -9.78 -22.15
N GLY A 272 3.50 -9.66 -23.20
CA GLY A 272 3.27 -10.42 -24.42
C GLY A 272 4.10 -9.93 -25.60
N PRO A 273 4.22 -10.74 -26.67
CA PRO A 273 4.91 -10.28 -27.86
C PRO A 273 4.14 -9.11 -28.50
N PRO A 274 4.83 -8.15 -29.16
CA PRO A 274 4.19 -6.95 -29.72
C PRO A 274 2.94 -7.22 -30.56
N GLY A 275 2.98 -8.23 -31.43
CA GLY A 275 1.84 -8.57 -32.29
C GLY A 275 0.60 -9.01 -31.51
N SER A 276 0.75 -9.79 -30.43
CA SER A 276 -0.39 -10.21 -29.61
C SER A 276 -0.95 -9.06 -28.77
N LEU A 277 -0.11 -8.13 -28.32
CA LEU A 277 -0.55 -6.92 -27.64
C LEU A 277 -1.33 -5.98 -28.59
N GLU A 278 -0.83 -5.81 -29.81
CA GLU A 278 -1.49 -5.02 -30.85
C GLU A 278 -2.85 -5.61 -31.26
N GLU A 279 -2.95 -6.93 -31.39
CA GLU A 279 -4.23 -7.64 -31.60
C GLU A 279 -5.21 -7.43 -30.44
N ALA A 280 -4.70 -7.25 -29.22
CA ALA A 280 -5.48 -6.96 -28.02
C ALA A 280 -5.82 -5.47 -27.84
N GLY A 281 -5.49 -4.62 -28.82
CA GLY A 281 -5.84 -3.19 -28.83
C GLY A 281 -4.79 -2.27 -28.21
N TRP A 282 -3.63 -2.78 -27.79
CA TRP A 282 -2.52 -1.95 -27.33
C TRP A 282 -1.79 -1.31 -28.51
N THR A 283 -1.51 -0.01 -28.41
CA THR A 283 -0.77 0.72 -29.44
C THR A 283 0.47 1.36 -28.83
N PRO A 284 1.68 1.06 -29.32
CA PRO A 284 2.89 1.66 -28.75
C PRO A 284 2.92 3.18 -29.00
N VAL A 285 3.49 3.93 -28.05
CA VAL A 285 3.68 5.39 -28.19
C VAL A 285 4.59 5.71 -29.39
N ASP A 286 5.60 4.87 -29.62
CA ASP A 286 6.52 4.97 -30.75
C ASP A 286 7.02 3.59 -31.23
N ASP A 287 7.72 3.58 -32.36
CA ASP A 287 8.29 2.38 -32.96
C ASP A 287 9.64 1.97 -32.33
N GLN A 288 10.07 2.56 -31.21
CA GLN A 288 11.33 2.19 -30.58
C GLN A 288 11.27 0.78 -30.00
N ALA A 289 12.33 0.01 -30.23
CA ALA A 289 12.51 -1.29 -29.63
C ALA A 289 12.99 -1.16 -28.17
N GLY A 290 12.53 -2.05 -27.32
CA GLY A 290 12.94 -2.15 -25.92
C GLY A 290 12.15 -3.25 -25.21
N ALA A 291 12.73 -3.81 -24.15
CA ALA A 291 12.08 -4.85 -23.36
C ALA A 291 10.86 -4.32 -22.61
N VAL A 292 10.90 -3.06 -22.14
CA VAL A 292 9.80 -2.34 -21.49
C VAL A 292 9.41 -1.15 -22.35
N ARG A 293 8.12 -1.03 -22.68
CA ARG A 293 7.56 0.00 -23.57
C ARG A 293 6.32 0.64 -22.98
N VAL A 294 6.06 1.89 -23.34
CA VAL A 294 4.78 2.57 -23.10
C VAL A 294 3.92 2.48 -24.34
N GLY A 295 2.64 2.20 -24.14
CA GLY A 295 1.62 2.35 -25.17
C GLY A 295 0.28 2.75 -24.57
N TYR A 296 -0.71 2.86 -25.43
CA TYR A 296 -2.08 3.16 -25.06
C TYR A 296 -2.94 1.92 -25.21
N LEU A 297 -3.70 1.62 -24.16
CA LEU A 297 -4.81 0.69 -24.21
C LEU A 297 -6.07 1.49 -23.87
N ASP A 298 -6.93 1.65 -24.87
CA ASP A 298 -8.01 2.64 -24.86
C ASP A 298 -7.45 4.07 -24.63
N ASP A 299 -7.93 4.77 -23.61
CA ASP A 299 -7.46 6.11 -23.22
C ASP A 299 -6.43 6.09 -22.08
N THR A 300 -5.93 4.91 -21.70
CA THR A 300 -4.97 4.74 -20.59
C THR A 300 -3.57 4.46 -21.10
N SER A 301 -2.58 5.19 -20.59
CA SER A 301 -1.16 4.86 -20.77
C SER A 301 -0.79 3.65 -19.92
N VAL A 302 -0.21 2.63 -20.53
CA VAL A 302 0.16 1.37 -19.88
C VAL A 302 1.59 0.95 -20.21
N LEU A 303 2.28 0.34 -19.25
CA LEU A 303 3.53 -0.35 -19.50
C LEU A 303 3.25 -1.70 -20.17
N ALA A 304 4.09 -2.06 -21.13
CA ALA A 304 4.13 -3.37 -21.74
C ALA A 304 5.55 -3.94 -21.66
N VAL A 305 5.66 -5.20 -21.24
CA VAL A 305 6.88 -6.00 -21.40
C VAL A 305 6.72 -6.79 -22.69
N THR A 306 7.59 -6.55 -23.66
CA THR A 306 7.46 -7.08 -25.03
C THR A 306 8.44 -8.18 -25.41
N GLU A 307 9.36 -8.50 -24.49
CA GLU A 307 10.31 -9.60 -24.61
C GLU A 307 10.12 -10.54 -23.41
N ALA A 308 10.26 -11.84 -23.61
CA ALA A 308 10.15 -12.85 -22.56
C ALA A 308 11.52 -13.19 -21.96
N GLY A 309 11.51 -13.91 -20.83
CA GLY A 309 12.67 -14.35 -20.09
C GLY A 309 13.08 -13.41 -18.94
N GLY A 310 14.26 -13.67 -18.39
CA GLY A 310 14.82 -12.96 -17.23
C GLY A 310 15.20 -11.49 -17.46
N PRO A 311 15.93 -11.13 -18.54
CA PRO A 311 16.40 -9.75 -18.77
C PRO A 311 15.31 -8.67 -18.73
N PRO A 312 14.12 -8.88 -19.33
CA PRO A 312 13.00 -7.93 -19.26
C PRO A 312 12.44 -7.75 -17.84
N ALA A 313 12.37 -8.82 -17.06
CA ALA A 313 11.95 -8.75 -15.65
C ALA A 313 12.97 -7.98 -14.80
N GLU A 314 14.28 -8.15 -15.01
CA GLU A 314 15.31 -7.33 -14.33
C GLU A 314 15.28 -5.87 -14.76
N ALA A 315 15.01 -5.62 -16.05
CA ALA A 315 14.90 -4.27 -16.55
C ALA A 315 13.78 -3.53 -15.82
N LEU A 316 12.60 -4.14 -15.69
CA LEU A 316 11.48 -3.54 -14.98
C LEU A 316 11.72 -3.51 -13.46
N ASP A 317 12.24 -4.57 -12.85
CA ASP A 317 12.66 -4.57 -11.43
C ASP A 317 13.61 -3.41 -11.14
N SER A 318 14.63 -3.21 -11.97
CA SER A 318 15.59 -2.10 -11.84
C SER A 318 14.91 -0.72 -11.94
N LEU A 319 13.95 -0.56 -12.85
CA LEU A 319 13.14 0.67 -12.94
C LEU A 319 12.26 0.88 -11.71
N LEU A 320 11.80 -0.18 -11.06
CA LEU A 320 10.86 -0.08 -9.95
C LEU A 320 11.55 0.02 -8.59
N THR A 321 12.79 -0.46 -8.48
CA THR A 321 13.53 -0.56 -7.22
C THR A 321 14.70 0.42 -7.10
N THR A 322 15.06 1.13 -8.18
CA THR A 322 16.24 1.99 -8.20
C THR A 322 15.98 3.36 -8.83
N ASP A 323 16.88 4.31 -8.56
CA ASP A 323 16.83 5.64 -9.15
C ASP A 323 17.08 5.65 -10.67
N VAL A 324 17.43 4.52 -11.30
CA VAL A 324 17.62 4.41 -12.76
C VAL A 324 16.36 4.78 -13.54
N VAL A 325 15.17 4.68 -12.92
CA VAL A 325 13.93 5.19 -13.52
C VAL A 325 14.01 6.68 -13.90
N THR A 326 14.83 7.46 -13.19
CA THR A 326 15.11 8.87 -13.53
C THR A 326 15.81 9.05 -14.86
N THR A 327 16.31 8.01 -15.52
CA THR A 327 16.93 8.09 -16.86
C THR A 327 16.02 7.55 -17.96
N ALA A 328 14.83 7.04 -17.62
CA ALA A 328 13.92 6.37 -18.56
C ALA A 328 12.93 7.34 -19.26
N ASP A 329 13.42 8.47 -19.81
CA ASP A 329 12.61 9.50 -20.49
C ASP A 329 12.16 9.15 -21.92
N SER A 330 12.50 7.96 -22.40
CA SER A 330 12.01 7.42 -23.67
C SER A 330 10.75 6.56 -23.50
N ALA A 331 10.02 6.36 -24.60
CA ALA A 331 8.86 5.47 -24.63
C ALA A 331 9.24 3.98 -24.59
N ALA A 332 10.49 3.64 -24.90
CA ALA A 332 11.04 2.29 -24.77
C ALA A 332 12.35 2.32 -23.97
N ASN A 333 12.54 1.35 -23.09
CA ASN A 333 13.73 1.22 -22.25
C ASN A 333 14.15 -0.23 -22.10
N ALA A 334 15.45 -0.44 -21.93
CA ALA A 334 16.06 -1.74 -21.63
C ALA A 334 17.24 -1.55 -20.67
N PRO A 335 16.98 -1.06 -19.43
CA PRO A 335 18.04 -0.87 -18.46
C PRO A 335 18.73 -2.19 -18.16
N ARG A 336 20.05 -2.12 -17.99
CA ARG A 336 20.86 -3.24 -17.53
C ARG A 336 21.33 -2.92 -16.13
N ARG A 337 21.17 -3.89 -15.24
CA ARG A 337 21.72 -3.83 -13.88
C ARG A 337 23.01 -4.62 -13.88
N ASP A 338 24.13 -3.98 -13.53
CA ASP A 338 25.31 -4.74 -13.14
C ASP A 338 25.05 -5.37 -11.77
N GLU A 339 25.39 -6.65 -11.61
CA GLU A 339 25.19 -7.40 -10.37
C GLU A 339 25.78 -6.61 -9.19
N ARG A 340 24.92 -6.22 -8.25
CA ARG A 340 25.36 -5.59 -7.01
C ARG A 340 26.01 -6.67 -6.16
N GLU A 341 27.26 -6.46 -5.76
CA GLU A 341 27.92 -7.37 -4.84
C GLU A 341 27.06 -7.48 -3.56
N PRO A 342 26.69 -8.70 -3.12
CA PRO A 342 25.86 -8.89 -1.95
C PRO A 342 26.46 -8.13 -0.76
N VAL A 343 25.61 -7.49 0.03
CA VAL A 343 26.05 -6.89 1.30
C VAL A 343 26.49 -8.04 2.20
N GLY A 344 27.81 -8.27 2.25
CA GLY A 344 28.43 -9.29 3.07
C GLY A 344 28.62 -8.81 4.52
N GLY A 345 28.73 -9.78 5.43
CA GLY A 345 29.06 -9.54 6.84
C GLY A 345 27.93 -9.91 7.80
N ASP A 346 28.28 -9.92 9.08
CA ASP A 346 27.40 -10.37 10.16
C ASP A 346 26.68 -9.21 10.85
N ALA A 347 26.88 -7.97 10.43
CA ALA A 347 26.25 -6.80 11.02
C ALA A 347 25.48 -6.03 9.95
N VAL A 348 24.16 -5.95 10.11
CA VAL A 348 23.26 -5.23 9.20
C VAL A 348 22.83 -3.92 9.87
N PRO A 349 23.23 -2.74 9.35
CA PRO A 349 22.79 -1.47 9.90
C PRO A 349 21.27 -1.30 9.84
N LEU A 350 20.64 -0.85 10.92
CA LEU A 350 19.18 -0.65 10.96
C LEU A 350 18.74 0.44 9.95
N ALA A 351 19.59 1.44 9.71
CA ALA A 351 19.35 2.46 8.70
C ALA A 351 19.30 1.88 7.27
N ALA A 352 20.08 0.85 6.98
CA ALA A 352 20.06 0.17 5.68
C ALA A 352 18.76 -0.61 5.46
N LEU A 353 18.06 -0.97 6.54
CA LEU A 353 16.73 -1.58 6.52
C LEU A 353 15.59 -0.55 6.56
N GLY A 354 15.92 0.75 6.46
CA GLY A 354 14.92 1.83 6.38
C GLY A 354 14.48 2.43 7.72
N LEU A 355 15.17 2.13 8.83
CA LEU A 355 14.87 2.79 10.11
C LEU A 355 15.26 4.27 10.06
N ASP A 356 14.36 5.17 10.47
CA ASP A 356 14.65 6.60 10.58
C ASP A 356 15.64 6.87 11.73
N THR A 357 16.86 7.27 11.35
CA THR A 357 17.94 7.62 12.28
C THR A 357 18.16 9.12 12.42
N SER A 358 17.22 9.96 11.96
CA SER A 358 17.29 11.41 12.18
C SER A 358 16.99 11.79 13.64
N ALA A 359 17.38 13.00 14.06
CA ALA A 359 17.07 13.49 15.40
C ALA A 359 15.56 13.73 15.57
N GLN A 360 14.98 13.19 16.64
CA GLN A 360 13.55 13.19 16.91
C GLN A 360 13.24 13.96 18.19
N GLN A 361 12.10 14.65 18.21
CA GLN A 361 11.57 15.25 19.44
C GLN A 361 11.01 14.18 20.37
N LEU A 362 11.39 14.26 21.64
CA LEU A 362 11.03 13.33 22.71
C LEU A 362 10.57 14.13 23.93
N THR A 363 9.30 13.97 24.34
CA THR A 363 8.78 14.59 25.57
C THR A 363 8.82 13.60 26.71
N ASP A 364 8.05 12.51 26.60
CA ASP A 364 7.98 11.42 27.60
C ASP A 364 8.30 10.06 27.00
N SER A 365 7.94 9.81 25.74
CA SER A 365 8.34 8.59 25.03
C SER A 365 8.46 8.79 23.53
N ARG A 366 9.31 8.01 22.87
CA ARG A 366 9.44 7.94 21.41
C ARG A 366 9.64 6.49 20.98
N ASN A 367 8.93 6.10 19.93
CA ASN A 367 8.99 4.78 19.34
C ASN A 367 9.64 4.85 17.96
N TRP A 368 10.64 4.03 17.73
CA TRP A 368 11.17 3.68 16.42
C TRP A 368 10.64 2.29 16.05
N ARG A 369 10.09 2.16 14.85
CA ARG A 369 9.56 0.89 14.34
C ARG A 369 10.32 0.53 13.07
N LEU A 370 10.85 -0.68 13.02
CA LEU A 370 11.50 -1.25 11.86
C LEU A 370 10.81 -2.56 11.50
N ARG A 371 10.45 -2.73 10.23
CA ARG A 371 9.97 -4.00 9.68
C ARG A 371 11.03 -4.56 8.76
N TYR A 372 11.30 -5.86 8.85
CA TYR A 372 12.26 -6.53 7.97
C TYR A 372 11.83 -7.97 7.69
N SER A 373 12.23 -8.48 6.52
CA SER A 373 12.13 -9.90 6.19
C SER A 373 13.45 -10.61 6.47
N THR A 374 13.43 -11.84 6.94
CA THR A 374 14.65 -12.67 7.02
C THR A 374 15.21 -12.99 5.64
N ALA A 375 14.37 -13.01 4.60
CA ALA A 375 14.79 -13.25 3.23
C ALA A 375 15.63 -12.10 2.66
N ASP A 376 15.42 -10.88 3.14
CA ASP A 376 16.20 -9.70 2.75
C ASP A 376 17.52 -9.58 3.52
N LEU A 377 17.75 -10.41 4.54
CA LEU A 377 19.00 -10.42 5.29
C LEU A 377 20.09 -11.20 4.53
N PRO A 378 21.38 -10.82 4.69
CA PRO A 378 22.50 -11.50 4.05
C PRO A 378 22.49 -13.03 4.22
N GLY A 379 22.24 -13.74 3.11
CA GLY A 379 22.16 -15.20 3.05
C GLY A 379 20.93 -15.79 3.74
N GLY A 380 19.84 -15.02 3.86
CA GLY A 380 18.61 -15.46 4.54
C GLY A 380 18.80 -15.72 6.04
N ARG A 381 19.91 -15.24 6.63
CA ARG A 381 20.32 -15.58 8.00
C ARG A 381 19.49 -14.82 9.01
N VAL A 382 19.16 -15.49 10.11
CA VAL A 382 18.44 -14.86 11.23
C VAL A 382 19.39 -14.15 12.20
N PRO A 383 18.97 -13.00 12.75
CA PRO A 383 19.76 -12.29 13.75
C PRO A 383 19.76 -13.01 15.11
N SER A 384 20.83 -12.82 15.87
CA SER A 384 20.96 -13.28 17.27
C SER A 384 20.94 -12.12 18.26
N GLU A 385 21.24 -10.90 17.82
CA GLU A 385 21.30 -9.71 18.69
C GLU A 385 20.87 -8.44 17.95
N VAL A 386 20.28 -7.50 18.71
CA VAL A 386 20.07 -6.11 18.30
C VAL A 386 21.04 -5.23 19.08
N ARG A 387 21.86 -4.45 18.39
CA ARG A 387 22.72 -3.42 18.99
C ARG A 387 22.17 -2.04 18.66
N LEU A 388 21.89 -1.26 19.69
CA LEU A 388 21.36 0.09 19.58
C LEU A 388 22.41 1.07 20.10
N ASP A 389 22.83 1.99 19.24
CA ASP A 389 23.65 3.12 19.65
C ASP A 389 22.74 4.36 19.66
N LEU A 390 22.58 5.01 20.80
CA LEU A 390 21.61 6.09 21.01
C LEU A 390 22.30 7.35 21.51
N GLN A 391 21.75 8.50 21.12
CA GLN A 391 22.06 9.79 21.69
C GLN A 391 20.81 10.38 22.35
N VAL A 392 20.87 10.61 23.66
CA VAL A 392 19.79 11.22 24.46
C VAL A 392 20.38 12.30 25.37
N PRO A 393 19.64 13.35 25.76
CA PRO A 393 20.23 14.39 26.58
C PRO A 393 20.48 13.90 28.01
N VAL A 394 21.56 14.40 28.61
CA VAL A 394 21.85 14.21 30.04
C VAL A 394 20.69 14.76 30.87
N VAL A 395 20.17 13.94 31.77
CA VAL A 395 19.01 14.27 32.63
C VAL A 395 19.39 14.12 34.10
N ALA A 396 18.60 14.73 34.99
CA ALA A 396 18.76 14.53 36.42
C ALA A 396 18.46 13.06 36.80
N ALA A 397 19.12 12.57 37.85
CA ALA A 397 19.06 11.17 38.26
C ALA A 397 17.66 10.69 38.73
N ASP A 398 16.75 11.63 39.02
CA ASP A 398 15.36 11.38 39.40
C ASP A 398 14.39 11.25 38.20
N ALA A 399 14.91 11.36 36.98
CA ALA A 399 14.14 11.15 35.76
C ALA A 399 14.95 10.45 34.64
N PRO A 400 15.47 9.23 34.88
CA PRO A 400 16.35 8.53 33.93
C PRO A 400 15.59 8.10 32.66
N TRP A 401 16.36 7.87 31.60
CA TRP A 401 15.84 7.27 30.38
C TRP A 401 15.79 5.74 30.50
N LEU A 402 14.75 5.14 29.95
CA LEU A 402 14.57 3.71 29.78
C LEU A 402 14.50 3.40 28.28
N VAL A 403 15.16 2.33 27.85
CA VAL A 403 15.08 1.78 26.49
C VAL A 403 14.42 0.42 26.56
N GLN A 404 13.31 0.24 25.86
CA GLN A 404 12.64 -1.04 25.68
C GLN A 404 12.83 -1.52 24.25
N VAL A 405 13.21 -2.79 24.11
CA VAL A 405 13.39 -3.45 22.81
C VAL A 405 12.37 -4.57 22.71
N ARG A 406 11.51 -4.51 21.69
CA ARG A 406 10.51 -5.53 21.42
C ARG A 406 10.68 -6.07 20.01
N LEU A 407 10.49 -7.37 19.85
CA LEU A 407 10.47 -8.05 18.56
C LEU A 407 9.19 -8.88 18.47
N ASN A 408 8.42 -8.69 17.40
CA ASN A 408 7.18 -9.44 17.13
C ASN A 408 6.21 -9.41 18.33
N GLY A 409 6.14 -8.26 19.01
CA GLY A 409 5.30 -8.05 20.18
C GLY A 409 5.90 -8.54 21.51
N GLN A 410 6.95 -9.36 21.51
CA GLN A 410 7.63 -9.85 22.71
C GLN A 410 8.69 -8.85 23.20
N LEU A 411 8.74 -8.60 24.51
CA LEU A 411 9.79 -7.79 25.14
C LEU A 411 11.09 -8.59 25.22
N LEU A 412 12.13 -8.11 24.53
CA LEU A 412 13.47 -8.70 24.56
C LEU A 412 14.28 -8.15 25.73
N ASP A 413 14.27 -6.83 25.91
CA ASP A 413 15.02 -6.15 26.97
C ASP A 413 14.35 -4.83 27.38
N SER A 414 14.66 -4.38 28.59
CA SER A 414 14.25 -3.09 29.17
C SER A 414 15.39 -2.55 30.03
N VAL A 415 16.16 -1.63 29.48
CA VAL A 415 17.41 -1.14 30.06
C VAL A 415 17.26 0.30 30.56
N ARG A 416 17.63 0.56 31.81
CA ARG A 416 17.77 1.92 32.33
C ARG A 416 19.13 2.49 31.93
N LEU A 417 19.12 3.64 31.26
CA LEU A 417 20.33 4.33 30.82
C LEU A 417 20.98 5.09 32.00
N PRO A 418 22.32 5.11 32.09
CA PRO A 418 23.03 5.99 33.00
C PRO A 418 22.68 7.47 32.75
N ALA A 419 22.46 8.25 33.81
CA ALA A 419 21.98 9.63 33.68
C ALA A 419 23.08 10.64 33.32
N ASP A 420 24.35 10.26 33.41
CA ASP A 420 25.54 11.10 33.27
C ASP A 420 26.19 11.09 31.88
N LEU A 421 25.68 10.24 30.98
CA LEU A 421 26.14 10.13 29.59
C LEU A 421 25.04 10.59 28.65
N ASP A 422 25.42 11.16 27.51
CA ASP A 422 24.52 11.50 26.41
C ASP A 422 24.54 10.48 25.28
N ALA A 423 25.57 9.63 25.22
CA ALA A 423 25.70 8.53 24.28
C ALA A 423 25.65 7.18 24.99
N HIS A 424 24.87 6.25 24.44
CA HIS A 424 24.65 4.92 25.03
C HIS A 424 24.71 3.83 23.98
N SER A 425 25.16 2.65 24.39
CA SER A 425 25.05 1.42 23.61
C SER A 425 24.26 0.39 24.41
N VAL A 426 23.21 -0.16 23.80
CA VAL A 426 22.32 -1.17 24.38
C VAL A 426 22.34 -2.39 23.47
N THR A 427 22.53 -3.57 24.06
CA THR A 427 22.50 -4.84 23.31
C THR A 427 21.39 -5.72 23.86
N ALA A 428 20.43 -6.07 23.01
CA ALA A 428 19.37 -7.01 23.33
C ALA A 428 19.62 -8.33 22.58
N ARG A 429 19.65 -9.45 23.30
CA ARG A 429 19.74 -10.78 22.69
C ARG A 429 18.39 -11.22 22.16
N ILE A 430 18.40 -11.89 21.01
CA ILE A 430 17.23 -12.48 20.37
C ILE A 430 17.25 -13.99 20.65
N PRO A 431 16.32 -14.51 21.47
CA PRO A 431 16.15 -15.95 21.65
C PRO A 431 15.84 -16.68 20.35
N GLU A 432 16.34 -17.91 20.21
CA GLU A 432 15.99 -18.78 19.07
C GLU A 432 14.48 -18.99 18.97
N GLY A 433 13.94 -18.93 17.75
CA GLY A 433 12.54 -19.22 17.45
C GLY A 433 11.52 -18.10 17.71
N ILE A 434 11.98 -16.88 18.05
CA ILE A 434 11.11 -15.69 18.09
C ILE A 434 11.01 -15.02 16.71
N GLU A 435 12.06 -15.16 15.89
CA GLU A 435 12.06 -14.66 14.51
C GLU A 435 11.00 -15.37 13.68
N ALA A 436 10.24 -14.56 12.95
CA ALA A 436 9.34 -14.97 11.89
C ALA A 436 10.01 -14.68 10.53
N LEU A 437 9.35 -15.01 9.41
CA LEU A 437 9.82 -14.52 8.11
C LEU A 437 9.71 -12.99 8.03
N ARG A 438 8.59 -12.44 8.49
CA ARG A 438 8.35 -11.00 8.60
C ARG A 438 8.40 -10.58 10.06
N ASN A 439 9.26 -9.62 10.36
CA ASN A 439 9.55 -9.21 11.72
C ASN A 439 9.24 -7.72 11.93
N GLU A 440 8.82 -7.38 13.15
CA GLU A 440 8.68 -5.99 13.60
C GLU A 440 9.50 -5.77 14.87
N LEU A 441 10.56 -4.96 14.73
CA LEU A 441 11.38 -4.46 15.81
C LEU A 441 10.82 -3.10 16.26
N ILE A 442 10.51 -2.97 17.54
CA ILE A 442 10.09 -1.70 18.16
C ILE A 442 11.10 -1.33 19.25
N VAL A 443 11.71 -0.16 19.10
CA VAL A 443 12.57 0.45 20.11
C VAL A 443 11.82 1.62 20.72
N THR A 444 11.59 1.58 22.03
CA THR A 444 10.94 2.67 22.77
C THR A 444 11.95 3.29 23.71
N VAL A 445 12.22 4.59 23.54
CA VAL A 445 12.91 5.40 24.54
C VAL A 445 11.86 6.14 25.33
N LEU A 446 11.83 5.98 26.64
CA LEU A 446 10.88 6.66 27.52
C LEU A 446 11.56 7.24 28.75
N ARG A 447 10.98 8.30 29.28
CA ARG A 447 11.45 8.99 30.49
C ARG A 447 10.73 8.43 31.70
N GLU A 448 11.46 7.85 32.63
CA GLU A 448 10.90 7.38 33.88
C GLU A 448 10.79 8.53 34.88
N ARG A 449 9.61 9.15 35.00
CA ARG A 449 9.41 10.24 35.97
C ARG A 449 9.07 9.69 37.36
N VAL A 450 9.84 10.08 38.38
CA VAL A 450 9.57 9.72 39.79
C VAL A 450 8.56 10.69 40.44
N THR A 451 8.34 11.89 39.89
CA THR A 451 7.40 12.90 40.40
C THR A 451 6.45 13.41 39.30
N GLY A 452 5.15 13.51 39.62
CA GLY A 452 4.09 13.99 38.72
C GLY A 452 3.32 15.19 39.30
N GLY A 453 2.66 15.96 38.43
CA GLY A 453 1.75 17.06 38.79
C GLY A 453 1.63 18.15 37.70
N CYS A 454 0.52 18.91 37.68
CA CYS A 454 0.23 19.98 36.70
C CYS A 454 1.29 21.08 36.57
N ALA A 455 2.13 21.27 37.59
CA ALA A 455 3.09 22.37 37.63
C ALA A 455 4.37 22.08 36.83
N VAL A 456 4.57 20.86 36.35
CA VAL A 456 5.77 20.46 35.61
C VAL A 456 5.54 20.66 34.12
N ARG A 457 6.17 21.70 33.56
CA ARG A 457 6.15 21.92 32.11
C ARG A 457 6.78 20.72 31.40
N PRO A 458 6.18 20.23 30.30
CA PRO A 458 6.80 19.21 29.45
C PRO A 458 8.06 19.83 28.84
N THR A 459 9.20 19.21 29.08
CA THR A 459 10.44 19.57 28.42
C THR A 459 10.57 18.70 27.19
N VAL A 460 10.68 19.33 26.02
CA VAL A 460 10.97 18.63 24.77
C VAL A 460 12.48 18.44 24.67
N TYR A 461 12.90 17.20 24.52
CA TYR A 461 14.27 16.77 24.29
C TYR A 461 14.46 16.36 22.83
N GLN A 462 15.72 16.30 22.40
CA GLN A 462 16.10 15.69 21.12
C GLN A 462 16.75 14.35 21.43
N ALA A 463 16.26 13.28 20.82
CA ALA A 463 16.84 11.96 20.92
C ALA A 463 17.06 11.37 19.52
N GLN A 464 18.10 10.59 19.37
CA GLN A 464 18.47 9.99 18.09
C GLN A 464 18.92 8.55 18.28
N LEU A 465 18.42 7.66 17.44
CA LEU A 465 19.00 6.34 17.25
C LEU A 465 20.04 6.47 16.13
N LEU A 466 21.29 6.13 16.42
CA LEU A 466 22.42 6.40 15.53
C LEU A 466 22.47 5.37 14.38
N PRO A 467 22.97 5.76 13.19
CA PRO A 467 23.14 4.86 12.04
C PRO A 467 24.04 3.64 12.30
N THR A 468 24.84 3.65 13.38
CA THR A 468 25.68 2.52 13.80
C THR A 468 24.93 1.42 14.54
N SER A 469 23.64 1.62 14.82
CA SER A 469 22.77 0.55 15.35
C SER A 469 22.61 -0.57 14.32
N THR A 470 22.72 -1.82 14.74
CA THR A 470 22.79 -3.00 13.86
C THR A 470 21.97 -4.18 14.36
N LEU A 471 21.54 -5.04 13.43
CA LEU A 471 21.22 -6.44 13.69
C LEU A 471 22.50 -7.27 13.50
N LEU A 472 22.83 -8.11 14.48
CA LEU A 472 23.93 -9.08 14.35
C LEU A 472 23.37 -10.43 13.93
N LEU A 473 23.85 -10.95 12.80
CA LEU A 473 23.52 -12.24 12.23
C LEU A 473 24.30 -13.35 12.92
N GLY A 474 23.64 -14.48 13.16
CA GLY A 474 24.26 -15.61 13.85
C GLY A 474 23.28 -16.49 14.63
N GLY A 475 21.98 -16.18 14.57
CA GLY A 475 20.96 -17.06 15.12
C GLY A 475 20.75 -18.28 14.23
N ARG A 476 19.94 -19.22 14.71
CA ARG A 476 19.50 -20.40 13.95
C ARG A 476 18.02 -20.30 13.63
N GLY A 477 17.68 -20.30 12.34
CA GLY A 477 16.30 -20.34 11.89
C GLY A 477 15.62 -21.65 12.28
N VAL A 478 14.31 -21.60 12.53
CA VAL A 478 13.46 -22.76 12.80
C VAL A 478 12.20 -22.69 11.95
N GLY A 479 11.62 -23.85 11.64
CA GLY A 479 10.41 -23.90 10.81
C GLY A 479 10.57 -23.20 9.47
N LEU A 480 9.49 -22.59 8.98
CA LEU A 480 9.46 -21.83 7.74
C LEU A 480 10.40 -20.61 7.78
N ALA A 481 10.70 -20.04 8.95
CA ALA A 481 11.68 -18.96 9.09
C ALA A 481 13.14 -19.38 8.77
N ALA A 482 13.44 -20.69 8.71
CA ALA A 482 14.74 -21.20 8.28
C ALA A 482 14.90 -21.25 6.75
N VAL A 483 13.78 -21.26 6.01
CA VAL A 483 13.78 -21.52 4.56
C VAL A 483 14.66 -20.55 3.78
N PRO A 484 14.65 -19.22 4.01
CA PRO A 484 15.51 -18.33 3.22
C PRO A 484 16.99 -18.70 3.33
N SER A 485 17.46 -19.10 4.51
CA SER A 485 18.83 -19.59 4.68
C SER A 485 19.08 -20.94 4.00
N ASP A 486 18.08 -21.81 3.91
CA ASP A 486 18.17 -23.09 3.20
C ASP A 486 18.26 -22.87 1.67
N LEU A 487 17.64 -21.80 1.15
CA LEU A 487 17.61 -21.45 -0.28
C LEU A 487 18.79 -20.57 -0.72
N ALA A 488 19.44 -19.86 0.20
CA ALA A 488 20.54 -18.92 -0.08
C ALA A 488 21.72 -19.46 -0.93
N PRO A 489 22.10 -20.76 -0.87
CA PRO A 489 23.12 -21.31 -1.77
C PRO A 489 22.70 -21.38 -3.26
N GLY A 490 21.43 -21.08 -3.57
CA GLY A 490 20.82 -21.21 -4.89
C GLY A 490 19.85 -22.38 -4.94
N PHE A 491 18.70 -22.18 -5.59
CA PHE A 491 17.60 -23.14 -5.63
C PHE A 491 16.97 -23.28 -7.02
N GLU A 492 16.06 -24.24 -7.19
CA GLU A 492 15.24 -24.45 -8.40
C GLU A 492 13.75 -24.28 -8.07
N ILE A 493 12.95 -23.77 -9.03
CA ILE A 493 11.49 -23.69 -8.90
C ILE A 493 10.88 -24.80 -9.75
N HIS A 494 10.22 -25.77 -9.11
CA HIS A 494 9.60 -26.91 -9.78
C HIS A 494 8.09 -26.71 -9.96
N LEU A 495 7.60 -26.86 -11.18
CA LEU A 495 6.19 -26.65 -11.54
C LEU A 495 5.67 -27.77 -12.44
N PRO A 496 4.40 -28.19 -12.30
CA PRO A 496 3.76 -29.06 -13.28
C PRO A 496 3.41 -28.26 -14.54
N ALA A 497 3.47 -28.91 -15.71
CA ALA A 497 3.06 -28.32 -16.98
C ALA A 497 1.62 -27.81 -16.98
N SER A 498 0.74 -28.36 -16.14
CA SER A 498 -0.65 -27.88 -16.04
C SER A 498 -0.78 -26.49 -15.41
N SER A 499 0.31 -25.92 -14.85
CA SER A 499 0.26 -24.56 -14.28
C SER A 499 -0.07 -23.50 -15.33
N VAL A 500 0.23 -23.75 -16.61
CA VAL A 500 -0.10 -22.80 -17.68
C VAL A 500 -1.53 -22.94 -18.22
N ASP A 501 -2.29 -23.95 -17.79
CA ASP A 501 -3.69 -24.14 -18.21
C ASP A 501 -4.60 -23.03 -17.62
N ASP A 502 -4.28 -22.59 -16.39
CA ASP A 502 -4.92 -21.51 -15.63
C ASP A 502 -3.83 -20.67 -14.91
N PRO A 503 -3.15 -19.77 -15.65
CA PRO A 503 -2.03 -19.01 -15.11
C PRO A 503 -2.46 -17.99 -14.05
N GLU A 504 -3.71 -17.51 -14.08
CA GLU A 504 -4.21 -16.58 -13.06
C GLU A 504 -4.17 -17.23 -11.68
N VAL A 505 -4.73 -18.44 -11.56
CA VAL A 505 -4.81 -19.16 -10.29
C VAL A 505 -3.42 -19.63 -9.84
N SER A 506 -2.62 -20.18 -10.75
CA SER A 506 -1.32 -20.73 -10.38
C SER A 506 -0.31 -19.65 -10.00
N LEU A 507 -0.26 -18.52 -10.73
CA LEU A 507 0.62 -17.40 -10.37
C LEU A 507 0.17 -16.72 -9.08
N ALA A 508 -1.15 -16.53 -8.88
CA ALA A 508 -1.69 -15.97 -7.64
C ALA A 508 -1.38 -16.83 -6.41
N ALA A 509 -1.24 -18.16 -6.56
CA ALA A 509 -0.82 -19.04 -5.46
C ALA A 509 0.70 -19.07 -5.27
N LEU A 510 1.46 -19.14 -6.37
CA LEU A 510 2.91 -19.31 -6.37
C LEU A 510 3.64 -18.04 -5.93
N VAL A 511 3.36 -16.92 -6.58
CA VAL A 511 4.17 -15.69 -6.51
C VAL A 511 4.17 -15.06 -5.12
N PRO A 512 3.02 -14.93 -4.42
CA PRO A 512 3.02 -14.43 -3.06
C PRO A 512 3.89 -15.29 -2.14
N THR A 513 3.94 -16.59 -2.35
CA THR A 513 4.74 -17.50 -1.53
C THR A 513 6.23 -17.40 -1.87
N LEU A 514 6.59 -17.33 -3.16
CA LEU A 514 7.96 -17.09 -3.59
C LEU A 514 8.54 -15.83 -2.92
N ALA A 515 7.83 -14.71 -3.02
CA ALA A 515 8.26 -13.42 -2.48
C ALA A 515 8.42 -13.39 -0.94
N GLU A 516 7.90 -14.38 -0.20
CA GLU A 516 8.12 -14.49 1.26
C GLU A 516 9.43 -15.18 1.62
N PHE A 517 9.91 -16.06 0.74
CA PHE A 517 11.08 -16.91 0.99
C PHE A 517 12.33 -16.47 0.25
N THR A 518 12.20 -15.63 -0.77
CA THR A 518 13.30 -15.10 -1.59
C THR A 518 13.58 -13.64 -1.23
N GLY A 519 14.84 -13.22 -1.29
CA GLY A 519 15.24 -11.83 -1.14
C GLY A 519 15.19 -11.07 -2.46
N VAL A 520 15.32 -9.73 -2.38
CA VAL A 520 15.39 -8.87 -3.57
C VAL A 520 16.56 -9.27 -4.47
N GLY A 521 16.24 -9.64 -5.70
CA GLY A 521 17.20 -10.02 -6.73
C GLY A 521 17.59 -11.51 -6.73
N ASP A 522 17.08 -12.32 -5.80
CA ASP A 522 17.22 -13.77 -5.87
C ASP A 522 16.51 -14.31 -7.11
N ARG A 523 17.17 -15.25 -7.80
CA ARG A 523 16.65 -15.87 -9.02
C ARG A 523 16.90 -17.37 -8.98
N ALA A 524 15.94 -18.09 -9.54
CA ALA A 524 16.02 -19.52 -9.67
C ALA A 524 15.48 -19.95 -11.03
N PRO A 525 16.12 -20.92 -11.70
CA PRO A 525 15.58 -21.49 -12.93
C PRO A 525 14.28 -22.24 -12.63
N PHE A 526 13.35 -22.14 -13.58
CA PHE A 526 12.11 -22.89 -13.59
C PHE A 526 12.33 -24.28 -14.21
N VAL A 527 11.84 -25.31 -13.53
CA VAL A 527 11.96 -26.71 -13.93
C VAL A 527 10.56 -27.30 -14.08
N TRP A 528 10.14 -27.48 -15.32
CA TRP A 528 8.82 -28.01 -15.67
C TRP A 528 8.80 -29.54 -15.65
N ASP A 529 7.82 -30.13 -14.97
CA ASP A 529 7.61 -31.58 -14.84
C ASP A 529 8.81 -32.37 -14.27
N GLY A 530 9.78 -31.67 -13.68
CA GLY A 530 10.99 -32.26 -13.11
C GLY A 530 10.84 -32.50 -11.61
N ALA A 531 11.38 -33.62 -11.13
CA ALA A 531 11.48 -33.89 -9.68
C ALA A 531 12.66 -33.11 -9.07
N PRO A 532 12.57 -32.73 -7.77
CA PRO A 532 13.70 -32.11 -7.07
C PRO A 532 14.97 -32.95 -7.12
N GLY A 533 16.09 -32.29 -7.41
CA GLY A 533 17.42 -32.89 -7.49
C GLY A 533 18.23 -32.72 -6.21
N VAL A 534 19.51 -32.37 -6.36
CA VAL A 534 20.44 -32.13 -5.24
C VAL A 534 20.45 -30.69 -4.76
N ARG A 535 19.90 -29.75 -5.54
CA ARG A 535 19.79 -28.34 -5.18
C ARG A 535 18.56 -28.10 -4.31
N PRO A 536 18.63 -27.18 -3.33
CA PRO A 536 17.43 -26.70 -2.64
C PRO A 536 16.33 -26.32 -3.64
N PHE A 537 15.08 -26.46 -3.24
CA PHE A 537 13.97 -26.32 -4.17
C PHE A 537 12.75 -25.64 -3.56
N LEU A 538 11.98 -24.97 -4.41
CA LEU A 538 10.59 -24.64 -4.16
C LEU A 538 9.74 -25.39 -5.18
N LEU A 539 8.79 -26.20 -4.70
CA LEU A 539 7.92 -27.01 -5.55
C LEU A 539 6.48 -26.52 -5.43
N PHE A 540 5.85 -26.30 -6.58
CA PHE A 540 4.44 -25.98 -6.67
C PHE A 540 3.63 -27.21 -7.06
N GLY A 541 2.48 -27.42 -6.39
CA GLY A 541 1.60 -28.56 -6.60
C GLY A 541 1.77 -29.67 -5.57
N ASP A 542 1.43 -30.89 -5.96
CA ASP A 542 1.49 -32.06 -5.09
C ASP A 542 2.93 -32.55 -4.90
N ALA A 543 3.32 -32.83 -3.66
CA ALA A 543 4.62 -33.41 -3.35
C ALA A 543 4.77 -34.81 -3.99
N PRO A 544 5.71 -35.02 -4.93
CA PRO A 544 5.89 -36.31 -5.57
C PRO A 544 6.47 -37.36 -4.61
N ALA A 545 6.53 -38.61 -5.07
CA ALA A 545 7.18 -39.68 -4.32
C ALA A 545 8.67 -39.35 -4.09
N GLY A 546 9.17 -39.57 -2.87
CA GLY A 546 10.54 -39.24 -2.48
C GLY A 546 10.72 -37.83 -1.92
N VAL A 547 9.67 -36.99 -1.94
CA VAL A 547 9.62 -35.72 -1.22
C VAL A 547 8.81 -35.90 0.06
N ASP A 548 9.48 -35.69 1.19
CA ASP A 548 8.90 -35.78 2.53
C ASP A 548 8.26 -34.44 2.90
N VAL A 549 7.00 -34.49 3.31
CA VAL A 549 6.20 -33.34 3.75
C VAL A 549 5.38 -33.71 4.98
N PRO A 550 5.16 -32.78 5.93
CA PRO A 550 4.37 -33.05 7.14
C PRO A 550 2.88 -33.24 6.88
N VAL A 551 2.35 -32.64 5.79
CA VAL A 551 0.92 -32.69 5.43
C VAL A 551 0.76 -33.09 3.97
N ARG A 552 -0.13 -34.05 3.69
CA ARG A 552 -0.49 -34.47 2.33
C ARG A 552 -1.94 -34.13 2.01
N VAL A 553 -2.18 -33.71 0.78
CA VAL A 553 -3.52 -33.55 0.21
C VAL A 553 -3.90 -34.87 -0.47
N VAL A 554 -4.91 -35.57 0.03
CA VAL A 554 -5.34 -36.87 -0.53
C VAL A 554 -6.86 -36.84 -0.75
N GLY A 555 -7.28 -36.75 -2.01
CA GLY A 555 -8.70 -36.74 -2.37
C GLY A 555 -9.48 -35.59 -1.71
N GLY A 556 -8.88 -34.39 -1.62
CA GLY A 556 -9.49 -33.21 -0.98
C GLY A 556 -9.48 -33.23 0.55
N ARG A 557 -8.71 -34.14 1.16
CA ARG A 557 -8.47 -34.21 2.62
C ARG A 557 -7.05 -33.78 2.93
N LEU A 558 -6.87 -33.09 4.06
CA LEU A 558 -5.53 -32.81 4.60
C LEU A 558 -5.20 -33.87 5.65
N VAL A 559 -4.14 -34.63 5.39
CA VAL A 559 -3.70 -35.72 6.25
C VAL A 559 -2.30 -35.41 6.79
N GLY A 560 -2.18 -35.31 8.10
CA GLY A 560 -0.92 -35.19 8.85
C GLY A 560 -0.80 -36.29 9.90
N ALA A 561 0.31 -36.32 10.63
CA ALA A 561 0.53 -37.36 11.64
C ALA A 561 -0.46 -37.31 12.82
N GLY A 562 -0.98 -36.12 13.13
CA GLY A 562 -1.92 -35.89 14.23
C GLY A 562 -3.36 -35.60 13.83
N PHE A 563 -3.67 -35.50 12.53
CA PHE A 563 -4.99 -35.06 12.08
C PHE A 563 -5.36 -35.57 10.69
N ASP A 564 -6.67 -35.59 10.44
CA ASP A 564 -7.28 -35.89 9.14
C ASP A 564 -8.48 -34.95 8.97
N LEU A 565 -8.25 -33.84 8.28
CA LEU A 565 -9.24 -32.79 8.11
C LEU A 565 -10.00 -33.01 6.79
N GLN A 566 -11.31 -33.20 6.93
CA GLN A 566 -12.25 -33.23 5.81
C GLN A 566 -12.53 -31.80 5.31
N ALA A 567 -12.86 -31.66 4.03
CA ALA A 567 -13.43 -30.45 3.43
C ALA A 567 -12.52 -29.21 3.34
N PHE A 568 -11.21 -29.40 3.12
CA PHE A 568 -10.35 -28.29 2.68
C PHE A 568 -10.58 -28.06 1.18
N ARG A 569 -11.38 -27.03 0.85
CA ARG A 569 -11.84 -26.77 -0.53
C ARG A 569 -11.04 -25.68 -1.23
N ASP A 570 -10.77 -24.60 -0.51
CA ASP A 570 -10.14 -23.38 -1.00
C ASP A 570 -9.05 -22.97 -0.01
N GLY A 571 -7.82 -22.82 -0.50
CA GLY A 571 -6.68 -22.46 0.30
C GLY A 571 -5.33 -22.85 -0.29
N LEU A 572 -4.32 -22.80 0.56
CA LEU A 572 -2.93 -23.06 0.25
C LEU A 572 -2.27 -23.84 1.40
N VAL A 573 -1.49 -24.86 1.09
CA VAL A 573 -0.60 -25.52 2.05
C VAL A 573 0.83 -25.14 1.73
N VAL A 574 1.48 -24.41 2.64
CA VAL A 574 2.89 -24.03 2.53
C VAL A 574 3.66 -24.80 3.59
N GLN A 575 4.64 -25.58 3.19
CA GLN A 575 5.33 -26.47 4.12
C GLN A 575 6.78 -26.70 3.74
N ARG A 576 7.62 -26.87 4.76
CA ARG A 576 8.96 -27.41 4.57
C ARG A 576 8.87 -28.81 3.98
N ALA A 577 9.84 -29.11 3.15
CA ALA A 577 9.98 -30.39 2.50
C ALA A 577 11.45 -30.81 2.47
N ALA A 578 11.68 -32.10 2.26
CA ALA A 578 13.01 -32.63 2.00
C ALA A 578 12.96 -33.68 0.89
N ALA A 579 13.91 -33.62 -0.04
CA ALA A 579 14.19 -34.66 -1.01
C ALA A 579 15.51 -35.35 -0.61
N GLY A 580 15.43 -36.37 0.26
CA GLY A 580 16.61 -36.92 0.91
C GLY A 580 17.28 -35.88 1.83
N PRO A 581 18.57 -35.52 1.63
CA PRO A 581 19.25 -34.51 2.43
C PRO A 581 18.96 -33.06 1.97
N THR A 582 18.32 -32.89 0.82
CA THR A 582 18.14 -31.59 0.18
C THR A 582 16.88 -30.90 0.71
N PRO A 583 17.00 -29.73 1.36
CA PRO A 583 15.86 -29.01 1.90
C PRO A 583 15.05 -28.32 0.78
N GLY A 584 13.78 -28.07 1.04
CA GLY A 584 12.95 -27.28 0.15
C GLY A 584 11.64 -26.84 0.79
N VAL A 585 10.80 -26.21 -0.02
CA VAL A 585 9.43 -25.84 0.34
C VAL A 585 8.48 -26.39 -0.71
N VAL A 586 7.34 -26.90 -0.26
CA VAL A 586 6.24 -27.31 -1.12
C VAL A 586 5.06 -26.38 -0.89
N VAL A 587 4.50 -25.90 -1.99
CA VAL A 587 3.33 -25.01 -2.06
C VAL A 587 2.23 -25.76 -2.80
N THR A 588 1.24 -26.27 -2.06
CA THR A 588 0.14 -27.04 -2.65
C THR A 588 -1.15 -26.21 -2.60
N PRO A 589 -1.61 -25.65 -3.72
CA PRO A 589 -2.91 -24.99 -3.78
C PRO A 589 -4.03 -26.04 -3.71
N VAL A 590 -5.15 -25.67 -3.08
CA VAL A 590 -6.38 -26.47 -3.10
C VAL A 590 -7.53 -25.53 -3.43
N GLY A 591 -8.18 -25.74 -4.57
CA GLY A 591 -9.21 -24.81 -5.06
C GLY A 591 -8.65 -23.40 -5.27
N ARG A 592 -9.34 -22.38 -4.77
CA ARG A 592 -8.92 -20.98 -4.91
C ARG A 592 -7.91 -20.59 -3.81
N PRO A 593 -6.74 -20.01 -4.16
CA PRO A 593 -5.80 -19.50 -3.17
C PRO A 593 -6.33 -18.25 -2.46
N PRO A 594 -5.85 -17.94 -1.24
CA PRO A 594 -6.22 -16.71 -0.54
C PRO A 594 -5.59 -15.47 -1.18
N ASP A 595 -6.30 -14.34 -1.13
CA ASP A 595 -5.77 -13.06 -1.64
C ASP A 595 -4.64 -12.49 -0.75
N VAL A 596 -4.62 -12.88 0.54
CA VAL A 596 -3.62 -12.44 1.53
C VAL A 596 -3.04 -13.66 2.24
N LEU A 597 -1.71 -13.77 2.25
CA LEU A 597 -1.01 -14.79 3.01
C LEU A 597 -0.84 -14.34 4.48
N PRO A 598 -0.99 -15.26 5.45
CA PRO A 598 -0.65 -14.98 6.83
C PRO A 598 0.88 -14.88 6.98
N GLY A 599 1.33 -14.31 8.10
CA GLY A 599 2.74 -14.38 8.47
C GLY A 599 3.16 -15.83 8.74
N TYR A 600 4.38 -16.16 8.29
CA TYR A 600 5.04 -17.44 8.56
C TYR A 600 6.12 -17.29 9.62
N GLY A 601 6.35 -18.34 10.40
CA GLY A 601 7.39 -18.33 11.43
C GLY A 601 7.97 -19.71 11.71
N ARG A 602 7.83 -20.13 12.97
CA ARG A 602 8.48 -21.33 13.52
C ARG A 602 7.81 -22.66 13.14
N GLU A 603 6.61 -22.60 12.56
CA GLU A 603 5.87 -23.78 12.12
C GLU A 603 6.56 -24.47 10.94
N SER A 604 6.32 -25.77 10.77
CA SER A 604 6.90 -26.58 9.69
C SER A 604 5.97 -26.63 8.49
N ALA A 605 4.67 -26.47 8.74
CA ALA A 605 3.67 -26.21 7.71
C ALA A 605 2.62 -25.20 8.18
N ARG A 606 2.05 -24.50 7.21
CA ARG A 606 0.99 -23.53 7.36
C ARG A 606 -0.14 -23.90 6.40
N LEU A 607 -1.32 -24.15 6.95
CA LEU A 607 -2.55 -24.39 6.20
C LEU A 607 -3.31 -23.07 6.13
N VAL A 608 -3.45 -22.48 4.95
CA VAL A 608 -4.11 -21.20 4.77
C VAL A 608 -5.45 -21.43 4.09
N THR A 609 -6.56 -21.11 4.75
CA THR A 609 -7.89 -21.18 4.15
C THR A 609 -8.13 -20.01 3.20
N GLY A 610 -9.11 -20.11 2.30
CA GLY A 610 -9.42 -19.07 1.32
C GLY A 610 -9.76 -17.68 1.91
N ASP A 611 -10.14 -17.61 3.18
CA ASP A 611 -10.34 -16.34 3.93
C ASP A 611 -9.03 -15.76 4.52
N GLY A 612 -7.88 -16.36 4.21
CA GLY A 612 -6.56 -15.91 4.65
C GLY A 612 -6.18 -16.35 6.07
N VAL A 613 -7.03 -17.12 6.76
CA VAL A 613 -6.74 -17.62 8.10
C VAL A 613 -5.77 -18.80 8.03
N GLY A 614 -4.69 -18.73 8.80
CA GLY A 614 -3.65 -19.76 8.83
C GLY A 614 -3.73 -20.66 10.07
N VAL A 615 -3.58 -21.97 9.88
CA VAL A 615 -3.37 -22.97 10.94
C VAL A 615 -1.93 -23.48 10.85
N ALA A 616 -1.20 -23.42 11.96
CA ALA A 616 0.18 -23.89 12.04
C ALA A 616 0.24 -25.40 12.31
N VAL A 617 1.28 -26.05 11.78
CA VAL A 617 1.59 -27.46 12.00
C VAL A 617 3.05 -27.56 12.43
N ASP A 618 3.31 -28.28 13.52
CA ASP A 618 4.64 -28.50 14.07
C ASP A 618 5.47 -29.53 13.27
N ASP A 619 6.74 -29.69 13.64
CA ASP A 619 7.66 -30.65 13.00
C ASP A 619 7.19 -32.11 13.13
N ALA A 620 6.33 -32.40 14.09
CA ALA A 620 5.76 -33.72 14.30
C ALA A 620 4.47 -33.95 13.49
N GLY A 621 4.04 -32.99 12.66
CA GLY A 621 2.82 -33.08 11.86
C GLY A 621 1.53 -32.93 12.67
N ARG A 622 1.58 -32.21 13.81
CA ARG A 622 0.43 -31.90 14.68
C ARG A 622 0.08 -30.42 14.58
N LEU A 623 -1.18 -30.07 14.80
CA LEU A 623 -1.62 -28.67 14.81
C LEU A 623 -1.00 -27.93 16.00
N ASP A 624 -0.33 -26.80 15.75
CA ASP A 624 0.23 -25.92 16.78
C ASP A 624 -0.77 -24.79 17.10
N GLY A 625 -1.28 -24.77 18.33
CA GLY A 625 -2.22 -23.75 18.84
C GLY A 625 -3.67 -24.22 19.05
N PRO A 626 -4.43 -23.56 19.95
CA PRO A 626 -5.83 -23.90 20.19
C PRO A 626 -6.68 -23.54 18.97
N LEU A 627 -7.63 -24.42 18.60
CA LEU A 627 -8.73 -24.07 17.71
C LEU A 627 -9.37 -22.77 18.22
N PRO A 628 -9.73 -21.80 17.37
CA PRO A 628 -10.57 -20.69 17.82
C PRO A 628 -11.87 -21.29 18.35
N VAL A 629 -12.00 -21.32 19.68
CA VAL A 629 -13.27 -21.61 20.33
C VAL A 629 -14.16 -20.43 19.98
N ARG A 630 -15.13 -20.66 19.08
CA ARG A 630 -16.29 -19.79 19.00
C ARG A 630 -17.01 -19.92 20.34
N ASP A 631 -16.91 -18.90 21.18
CA ASP A 631 -17.92 -18.74 22.23
C ASP A 631 -19.29 -18.50 21.53
N PRO A 632 -20.36 -19.13 22.05
CA PRO A 632 -21.69 -19.15 21.43
C PRO A 632 -22.38 -17.80 21.29
#